data_AF-A0A351QT69-F1
#
_entry.id   AF-A0A351QT69-F1
#
_cell.length_a   1.000
_cell.length_b   1.000
_cell.length_c   1.000
_cell.angle_alpha   90.00
_cell.angle_beta   90.00
_cell.angle_gamma   90.00
#
_symmetry.space_group_name_H-M   'P 1'
#
loop_
_entity.id
_entity.type
_entity.pdbx_description
1 polymer ?
#
loop_
_entity_poly.entity_id
_entity_poly.type
_entity_poly.pdbx_seq_one_letter_code
_entity_poly.pdbx_strand_id
1 'polypeptide(L)' 'MEDKYKPLTESTYYVMIAFLYEKHGYAIKMFLEDKTHGRISLGPGTLYGI' A
#
# COMPACT_ATOMS: atom_id res chain seq x y z
N MET A 1 17.13 7.26 -23.14
CA MET A 1 15.66 7.12 -23.07
C MET A 1 15.29 7.28 -21.62
N GLU A 2 14.53 8.33 -21.30
CA GLU A 2 14.03 8.55 -19.95
C GLU A 2 13.02 7.44 -19.65
N ASP A 3 13.26 6.69 -18.57
CA ASP A 3 12.47 5.53 -18.21
C ASP A 3 11.09 6.00 -17.72
N LYS A 4 10.12 6.03 -18.64
CA LYS A 4 8.81 6.66 -18.45
C LYS A 4 7.99 6.00 -17.35
N TYR A 5 8.33 4.77 -16.97
CA TYR A 5 7.63 3.97 -15.97
C TYR A 5 8.60 3.44 -14.94
N LYS A 6 8.72 4.16 -13.82
CA LYS A 6 9.47 3.65 -12.67
C LYS A 6 8.71 2.46 -12.04
N PRO A 7 9.41 1.42 -11.59
CA PRO A 7 8.78 0.32 -10.88
C PRO A 7 8.11 0.83 -9.60
N LEU A 8 6.92 0.31 -9.30
CA LEU A 8 6.22 0.60 -8.05
C LEU A 8 6.92 -0.10 -6.88
N THR A 9 6.92 0.54 -5.72
CA THR A 9 7.31 -0.14 -4.48
C THR A 9 6.25 -1.19 -4.12
N GLU A 10 6.65 -2.25 -3.41
CA GLU A 10 5.72 -3.28 -2.94
C GLU A 10 4.56 -2.66 -2.12
N SER A 11 4.87 -1.67 -1.26
CA SER A 11 3.89 -0.95 -0.46
C SER A 11 2.87 -0.20 -1.31
N THR A 12 3.33 0.57 -2.31
CA THR A 12 2.43 1.30 -3.23
C THR A 12 1.52 0.33 -3.99
N TYR A 13 2.07 -0.79 -4.45
CA TYR A 13 1.31 -1.82 -5.15
C TYR A 13 0.18 -2.41 -4.29
N TYR A 14 0.46 -2.82 -3.05
CA TYR A 14 -0.58 -3.36 -2.19
C TYR A 14 -1.60 -2.31 -1.73
N VAL A 15 -1.21 -1.05 -1.56
CA VAL A 15 -2.15 0.04 -1.27
C VAL A 15 -3.13 0.24 -2.42
N MET A 16 -2.68 0.17 -3.68
CA MET A 16 -3.57 0.19 -4.84
C MET A 16 -4.56 -0.99 -4.83
N ILE A 17 -4.10 -2.20 -4.48
CA ILE A 17 -4.99 -3.36 -4.32
C ILE A 17 -6.02 -3.12 -3.21
N ALA A 18 -5.63 -2.47 -2.11
CA ALA A 18 -6.55 -2.18 -1.00
C ALA A 18 -7.74 -1.33 -1.46
N PHE A 19 -7.56 -0.47 -2.47
CA PHE A 19 -8.61 0.39 -3.04
C PHE A 19 -9.52 -0.28 -4.07
N LEU A 20 -9.31 -1.55 -4.43
CA LEU A 20 -10.27 -2.31 -5.27
C LEU A 20 -11.67 -2.39 -4.64
N TYR A 21 -11.73 -2.25 -3.31
CA TYR A 21 -12.98 -2.12 -2.56
C TYR A 21 -12.80 -1.01 -1.54
N GLU A 22 -13.85 -0.22 -1.31
CA GLU A 22 -13.82 0.93 -0.39
C GLU A 22 -13.28 0.53 0.99
N LYS A 23 -12.20 1.21 1.42
CA LYS A 23 -11.55 1.02 2.73
C LYS A 23 -11.07 2.37 3.25
N HIS A 24 -11.29 2.61 4.54
CA HIS A 24 -10.69 3.75 5.25
C HIS A 24 -9.25 3.43 5.70
N GLY A 25 -8.45 4.45 6.05
CA GLY A 25 -7.01 4.30 6.33
C GLY A 25 -6.65 3.20 7.33
N TYR A 26 -7.44 3.02 8.39
CA TYR A 26 -7.23 1.95 9.36
C TYR A 26 -7.50 0.54 8.77
N ALA A 27 -8.52 0.42 7.92
CA ALA A 27 -8.83 -0.83 7.23
C ALA A 27 -7.77 -1.20 6.18
N ILE A 28 -7.11 -0.20 5.57
CA ILE A 28 -5.98 -0.43 4.65
C ILE A 28 -4.80 -1.03 5.41
N LYS A 29 -4.46 -0.50 6.59
CA LYS A 29 -3.40 -1.07 7.44
C LYS A 29 -3.66 -2.54 7.78
N MET A 30 -4.86 -2.87 8.26
CA MET A 30 -5.22 -4.25 8.59
C MET A 30 -5.17 -5.18 7.36
N PHE A 31 -5.63 -4.69 6.21
CA PHE A 31 -5.59 -5.43 4.96
C PHE A 31 -4.15 -5.77 4.53
N LEU A 32 -3.24 -4.80 4.64
CA LEU A 32 -1.82 -4.98 4.31
C LEU A 32 -1.16 -5.99 5.23
N GLU A 33 -1.37 -5.86 6.55
CA GLU A 33 -0.79 -6.78 7.54
C GLU A 33 -1.29 -8.22 7.32
N ASP A 34 -2.59 -8.41 7.06
CA ASP A 34 -3.17 -9.72 6.74
C ASP A 34 -2.60 -10.31 5.45
N LYS A 35 -2.67 -9.56 4.35
CA LYS A 35 -2.29 -10.06 3.01
C LYS A 35 -0.81 -10.32 2.87
N THR A 36 0.01 -9.61 3.62
CA THR A 36 1.47 -9.73 3.57
C THR A 36 2.04 -10.57 4.70
N HIS A 37 1.20 -11.14 5.57
CA HIS A 37 1.61 -11.89 6.76
C HIS A 37 2.55 -11.07 7.65
N GLY A 38 2.20 -9.80 7.86
CA GLY A 38 2.94 -8.85 8.70
C GLY A 38 4.22 -8.28 8.06
N ARG A 39 4.59 -8.66 6.83
CA ARG A 39 5.78 -8.08 6.16
C ARG A 39 5.62 -6.59 5.88
N ILE A 40 4.40 -6.13 5.59
CA ILE A 40 4.08 -4.73 5.40
C ILE A 40 3.15 -4.27 6.53
N SER A 41 3.66 -3.39 7.38
CA SER A 41 2.89 -2.67 8.40
C SER A 41 3.13 -1.18 8.21
N LEU A 42 2.07 -0.44 7.86
CA LEU A 42 2.14 1.00 7.61
C LEU A 42 1.46 1.77 8.74
N GLY A 43 2.17 2.76 9.29
CA GLY A 43 1.56 3.79 10.13
C GLY A 43 0.78 4.81 9.28
N PRO A 44 -0.13 5.59 9.87
CA PRO A 44 -0.91 6.59 9.13
C PRO A 44 -0.03 7.63 8.42
N GLY A 45 1.04 8.11 9.07
CA GLY A 45 1.96 9.07 8.45
C GLY A 45 2.69 8.51 7.22
N THR A 46 3.04 7.22 7.23
CA THR A 46 3.62 6.54 6.07
C THR A 46 2.58 6.31 4.99
N LEU A 47 1.36 5.87 5.37
CA LEU A 47 0.28 5.56 4.44
C LEU A 47 -0.15 6.76 3.60
N TYR A 48 -0.14 7.96 4.16
CA TYR A 48 -0.50 9.19 3.44
C TYR A 48 0.67 9.84 2.70
N GLY A 49 1.90 9.37 2.92
CA GLY A 49 3.12 9.92 2.30
C GLY A 49 3.64 9.09 1.12
N ILE A 50 3.01 7.95 0.81
CA ILE A 50 3.36 7.09 -0.32
C ILE A 50 2.82 7.64 -1.64
#